data_AF-A0A9E5SSX0-F1
#
_entry.id   AF-A0A9E5SSX0-F1
#
_cell.length_a   1.000
_cell.length_b   1.000
_cell.length_c   1.000
_cell.angle_alpha   90.00
_cell.angle_beta   90.00
_cell.angle_gamma   90.00
#
_symmetry.space_group_name_H-M   'P 1'
#
loop_
_entity.id
_entity.type
_entity.pdbx_description
1 polymer ?
#
loop_
_entity_poly.entity_id
_entity_poly.type
_entity_poly.pdbx_seq_one_letter_code
_entity_poly.pdbx_strand_id
1 'polypeptide(L)'
;MKEYQYNNPNKVYVTVEAVFKPDGRLMPTAFIWENGRRYEIDRVTDVCRAASLKAGGVGMRYTCMVRNHQTYLFYEDGRWFMERRTLG
;
A
#
# COMPACT_ATOMS: atom_id res chain seq x y z
N MET A 1 -15.17 7.16 16.19
CA MET A 1 -14.28 6.97 15.02
C MET A 1 -15.19 6.72 13.84
N LYS A 2 -15.13 7.52 12.76
CA LYS A 2 -16.06 7.33 11.63
C LYS A 2 -15.68 6.05 10.89
N GLU A 3 -16.57 5.08 10.94
CA GLU A 3 -16.55 3.88 10.10
C GLU A 3 -16.93 4.33 8.69
N TYR A 4 -15.92 4.66 7.89
CA TYR A 4 -16.14 4.89 6.47
C TYR A 4 -16.45 3.53 5.84
N GLN A 5 -17.69 3.33 5.41
CA GLN A 5 -18.06 2.22 4.52
C GLN A 5 -17.35 2.41 3.18
N TYR A 6 -16.16 1.84 3.03
CA TYR A 6 -15.38 1.88 1.78
C TYR A 6 -15.86 0.76 0.85
N ASN A 7 -16.98 0.98 0.17
CA ASN A 7 -17.53 0.03 -0.81
C ASN A 7 -16.78 0.07 -2.16
N ASN A 8 -15.45 0.14 -2.18
CA ASN A 8 -14.68 -0.15 -3.38
C ASN A 8 -14.05 -1.55 -3.28
N PRO A 9 -14.58 -2.56 -3.99
CA PRO A 9 -14.04 -3.92 -3.95
C PRO A 9 -12.60 -4.01 -4.47
N ASN A 10 -12.08 -2.98 -5.14
CA ASN A 10 -10.69 -2.94 -5.58
C ASN A 10 -9.74 -2.36 -4.53
N LYS A 11 -10.23 -1.77 -3.43
CA LYS A 11 -9.42 -1.15 -2.37
C LYS A 11 -9.28 -2.08 -1.17
N VAL A 12 -8.07 -2.53 -0.88
CA VAL A 12 -7.78 -3.37 0.29
C VAL A 12 -6.89 -2.59 1.24
N TYR A 13 -7.45 -2.17 2.38
CA TYR A 13 -6.64 -1.65 3.46
C TYR A 13 -5.85 -2.78 4.11
N VAL A 14 -4.56 -2.56 4.30
CA VAL A 14 -3.63 -3.57 4.80
C VAL A 14 -2.88 -3.05 6.02
N THR A 15 -2.48 -3.97 6.89
CA THR A 15 -1.50 -3.63 7.92
C THR A 15 -0.13 -3.55 7.27
N VAL A 16 0.63 -2.50 7.57
CA VAL A 16 1.96 -2.25 7.03
C VAL A 16 2.93 -2.03 8.19
N GLU A 17 4.05 -2.76 8.16
CA GLU A 17 5.23 -2.43 8.93
C GLU A 17 6.02 -1.39 8.16
N ALA A 18 6.39 -0.29 8.82
CA ALA A 18 7.13 0.79 8.20
C ALA A 18 8.14 1.40 9.17
N VAL A 19 9.24 1.90 8.61
CA VAL A 19 10.24 2.69 9.32
C VAL A 19 10.00 4.16 9.01
N PHE A 20 9.83 4.97 10.05
CA PHE A 20 9.88 6.42 9.92
C PHE A 20 11.31 6.89 10.07
N LYS A 21 11.90 7.37 8.98
CA LYS A 21 13.29 7.78 8.93
C LYS A 21 13.49 9.18 9.51
N PRO A 22 14.69 9.53 10.00
CA PRO A 22 14.99 10.87 10.51
C PRO A 22 14.78 12.00 9.49
N ASP A 23 14.85 11.70 8.19
CA ASP A 23 14.57 12.65 7.11
C ASP A 23 13.08 12.86 6.83
N GLY A 24 12.20 12.27 7.66
CA GLY A 24 10.75 12.39 7.52
C GLY A 24 10.14 11.46 6.47
N ARG A 25 10.90 10.55 5.86
CA ARG A 25 10.33 9.55 4.95
C ARG A 25 9.77 8.36 5.71
N LEU A 26 8.55 7.96 5.36
CA LEU A 26 7.92 6.73 5.84
C LEU A 26 8.16 5.61 4.83
N MET A 27 8.93 4.59 5.22
CA MET A 27 9.35 3.53 4.30
C MET A 27 8.74 2.19 4.71
N PRO A 28 7.88 1.57 3.87
CA PRO A 28 7.30 0.26 4.20
C PRO A 28 8.38 -0.84 4.09
N THR A 29 8.32 -1.80 5.01
CA THR A 29 9.24 -2.96 5.08
C THR A 29 8.51 -4.29 4.93
N ALA A 30 7.22 -4.35 5.28
CA ALA A 30 6.36 -5.50 5.04
C ALA A 30 4.88 -5.09 5.06
N PHE A 31 4.03 -5.94 4.50
CA PHE A 31 2.58 -5.82 4.66
C PHE A 31 1.95 -7.16 4.99
N ILE A 32 0.78 -7.12 5.63
CA ILE A 32 -0.04 -8.30 5.93
C ILE A 32 -1.25 -8.25 5.01
N TRP A 33 -1.38 -9.26 4.15
CA TRP A 33 -2.51 -9.36 3.21
C TRP A 33 -3.78 -9.83 3.93
N GLU A 34 -4.93 -9.73 3.25
CA GLU A 34 -6.26 -10.07 3.79
C GLU A 34 -6.37 -11.52 4.32
N ASN A 35 -5.49 -12.41 3.85
CA ASN A 35 -5.40 -13.80 4.33
C ASN A 35 -4.52 -13.96 5.57
N GLY A 36 -4.08 -12.87 6.20
CA GLY A 36 -3.21 -12.87 7.38
C GLY A 36 -1.74 -13.16 7.09
N ARG A 37 -1.35 -13.41 5.83
CA ARG A 37 0.04 -13.70 5.47
C ARG A 37 0.86 -12.41 5.40
N ARG A 38 2.01 -12.43 6.07
CA ARG A 38 3.03 -11.37 5.97
C ARG A 38 3.88 -11.53 4.71
N TYR A 39 4.10 -10.43 4.01
CA TYR A 39 4.95 -10.32 2.84
C TYR A 39 6.02 -9.27 3.09
N GLU A 40 7.28 -9.69 3.03
CA GLU A 40 8.43 -8.81 3.16
C GLU A 40 8.67 -8.03 1.87
N ILE A 41 9.01 -6.75 2.00
CA ILE A 41 9.36 -5.88 0.87
C ILE A 41 10.88 -5.90 0.74
N ASP A 42 11.37 -6.50 -0.34
CA ASP A 42 12.80 -6.61 -0.62
C ASP A 42 13.43 -5.23 -0.85
N ARG A 43 12.72 -4.37 -1.60
CA ARG A 43 13.12 -2.99 -1.88
C ARG A 43 11.96 -2.12 -2.31
N VAL A 44 12.04 -0.83 -1.99
CA VAL A 44 11.20 0.23 -2.56
C VAL A 44 11.98 0.90 -3.69
N THR A 45 11.45 0.88 -4.91
CA THR A 45 12.13 1.38 -6.12
C THR A 45 11.68 2.78 -6.52
N ASP A 46 10.49 3.22 -6.11
CA ASP A 46 9.98 4.56 -6.39
C ASP A 46 8.95 4.99 -5.33
N VAL A 47 8.89 6.29 -5.06
CA VAL A 47 7.95 6.93 -4.12
C VAL A 47 7.47 8.25 -4.71
N CYS A 48 6.20 8.31 -5.11
CA CYS A 48 5.64 9.48 -5.78
C CYS A 48 4.20 9.77 -5.34
N ARG A 49 3.72 11.01 -5.52
CA ARG A 49 2.29 11.29 -5.44
C ARG A 49 1.60 10.73 -6.68
N ALA A 50 0.57 9.91 -6.48
CA ALA A 50 -0.19 9.32 -7.57
C ALA A 50 -1.63 9.02 -7.14
N ALA A 51 -2.55 9.06 -8.11
CA ALA A 51 -3.89 8.52 -7.94
C ALA A 51 -3.87 6.99 -8.11
N SER A 52 -4.65 6.27 -7.32
CA SER A 52 -4.96 4.86 -7.61
C SER A 52 -6.03 4.80 -8.69
N LEU A 53 -5.71 4.18 -9.81
CA LEU A 53 -6.60 4.12 -10.97
C LEU A 53 -7.76 3.13 -10.75
N LYS A 54 -7.53 2.03 -10.01
CA LYS A 54 -8.55 0.99 -9.78
C LYS A 54 -9.34 1.19 -8.48
N ALA A 55 -8.65 1.59 -7.42
CA ALA A 55 -9.25 1.74 -6.10
C ALA A 55 -9.71 3.18 -5.80
N GLY A 56 -9.32 4.15 -6.63
CA GLY A 56 -9.51 5.57 -6.34
C GLY A 56 -8.65 6.03 -5.16
N GLY A 57 -8.65 7.34 -4.90
CA GLY A 57 -7.83 7.96 -3.87
C GLY A 57 -6.53 8.56 -4.41
N VAL A 58 -6.05 9.60 -3.74
CA VAL A 58 -4.87 10.39 -4.13
C VAL A 58 -3.96 10.49 -2.91
N GLY A 59 -2.76 9.95 -3.02
CA GLY A 59 -1.82 9.87 -1.90
C GLY A 59 -0.40 9.59 -2.36
N MET A 60 0.42 9.07 -1.46
CA MET A 60 1.76 8.58 -1.79
C MET A 60 1.68 7.14 -2.28
N ARG A 61 2.22 6.85 -3.47
CA ARG A 61 2.40 5.50 -3.99
C ARG A 61 3.86 5.08 -3.81
N TYR A 62 4.04 3.88 -3.28
CA TYR A 62 5.30 3.20 -3.12
C TYR A 62 5.35 2.03 -4.10
N THR A 63 6.30 2.07 -5.03
CA THR A 63 6.60 0.93 -5.90
C THR A 63 7.56 0.02 -5.16
N CYS A 64 7.10 -1.18 -4.84
CA CYS A 64 7.79 -2.15 -4.00
C CYS A 64 8.09 -3.42 -4.80
N MET A 65 9.20 -4.08 -4.48
CA MET A 65 9.52 -5.42 -4.97
C MET A 65 9.32 -6.41 -3.83
N VAL A 66 8.59 -7.49 -4.11
CA VAL A 66 8.28 -8.57 -3.16
C VAL A 66 8.50 -9.88 -3.87
N ARG A 67 9.52 -10.65 -3.48
CA ARG A 67 9.91 -11.90 -4.15
C ARG A 67 10.06 -11.71 -5.66
N ASN A 68 10.78 -10.65 -6.05
CA ASN A 68 10.98 -10.24 -7.45
C ASN A 68 9.71 -9.84 -8.23
N HIS A 69 8.58 -9.61 -7.55
CA HIS A 69 7.35 -9.11 -8.17
C HIS A 69 7.10 -7.65 -7.78
N GLN A 70 6.84 -6.80 -8.77
CA GLN A 70 6.44 -5.42 -8.53
C GLN A 70 5.03 -5.35 -7.94
N THR A 71 4.90 -4.53 -6.91
CA THR A 71 3.69 -4.36 -6.10
C THR A 71 3.56 -2.88 -5.73
N TYR A 72 2.32 -2.37 -5.65
CA TYR A 72 2.07 -0.98 -5.26
C TYR A 72 1.38 -0.91 -3.90
N LEU A 73 1.95 -0.10 -3.02
CA LEU A 73 1.33 0.32 -1.76
C LEU A 73 0.97 1.79 -1.87
N PHE A 74 -0.20 2.16 -1.38
CA PHE A 74 -0.66 3.54 -1.36
C PHE A 74 -0.89 3.97 0.07
N TYR A 75 -0.49 5.20 0.40
CA TYR A 75 -0.69 5.84 1.69
C TYR A 75 -1.50 7.11 1.52
N GLU A 76 -2.71 7.13 2.08
CA GLU A 76 -3.64 8.27 2.08
C GLU A 76 -4.26 8.42 3.47
N ASP A 77 -4.44 9.65 3.94
CA ASP A 77 -5.16 9.96 5.19
C ASP A 77 -4.78 9.08 6.40
N GLY A 78 -3.48 8.78 6.54
CA GLY A 78 -2.96 7.97 7.64
C GLY A 78 -3.15 6.46 7.49
N ARG A 79 -3.55 5.98 6.31
CA ARG A 79 -3.90 4.57 6.06
C ARG A 79 -3.21 4.02 4.83
N TRP A 80 -2.87 2.74 4.91
CA TRP A 80 -2.26 1.99 3.81
C TRP A 80 -3.27 1.13 3.08
N PHE A 81 -3.26 1.19 1.75
CA PHE A 81 -4.05 0.29 0.93
C PHE A 81 -3.28 -0.22 -0.29
N MET A 82 -3.80 -1.28 -0.86
CA MET A 82 -3.35 -1.87 -2.12
C MET A 82 -4.55 -2.10 -3.03
N GLU A 83 -4.30 -2.18 -4.32
CA GLU A 83 -5.32 -2.56 -5.30
C GLU A 83 -5.45 -4.09 -5.36
N ARG A 84 -6.68 -4.63 -5.39
CA ARG A 84 -6.88 -6.03 -5.79
C ARG A 84 -6.42 -6.19 -7.24
N ARG A 85 -5.61 -7.22 -7.52
CA ARG A 85 -5.35 -7.62 -8.90
C ARG A 85 -6.65 -8.21 -9.45
N THR A 86 -7.32 -7.46 -10.32
CA THR A 86 -8.30 -8.07 -11.23
C THR A 86 -7.55 -9.05 -12.11
N LEU A 87 -7.90 -10.33 -12.02
CA LEU A 87 -7.58 -11.30 -13.06
C LEU A 87 -8.33 -10.78 -14.30
N GLY A 88 -7.58 -10.32 -15.29
CA GLY A 88 -8.12 -10.02 -16.62
C GLY A 88 -8.39 -11.30 -17.38
#